data_AF-W4LE12-F1
#
_entry.id   AF-W4LE12-F1
#
_cell.length_a   1.000
_cell.length_b   1.000
_cell.length_c   1.000
_cell.angle_alpha   90.00
_cell.angle_beta   90.00
_cell.angle_gamma   90.00
#
_symmetry.space_group_name_H-M   'P 1'
#
loop_
_entity.id
_entity.type
_entity.pdbx_description
1 polymer ?
#
loop_
_entity_poly.entity_id
_entity_poly.type
_entity_poly.pdbx_seq_one_letter_code
_entity_poly.pdbx_strand_id
1 'polypeptide(L)'
;MLPTRSLNLRQPEGQELARKLVSVADAWVENYSPGTMEKWGLGFDDLAKSNPRIIMVRVSGYGQTGPYRDRTSYDRIGQAVGGMLYVTGEPDRPPAHPGYMLGDYITGTFGALSILSAVYHRDHMACNEPQLVDLSLYESVFRYSGQLAPEYSQTGYVRERAGTVRTWSIPGDQFQSRDGKWVLILALSPNLWKRLAKAMEQPELVSDPRFADPEARLEHVEELHGIIREWVANRDAAEVYRILSEWRVPFGPINSIADIFDDPHYRAREDLVTVEDPLIGKTTMPAVYPRLSHASGRVYHPAPVPGQHNREVYRDLLGLSEAECDRLHAAGTI
;
A
#
# COMPACT_ATOMS: atom_id res chain seq x y z
N MET A 1 22.02 1.85 -6.33
CA MET A 1 21.95 0.39 -6.18
C MET A 1 21.38 0.10 -4.79
N LEU A 2 20.58 -0.94 -4.59
CA LEU A 2 20.28 -1.46 -3.25
C LEU A 2 21.29 -2.59 -2.98
N PRO A 3 22.49 -2.28 -2.47
CA PRO A 3 23.49 -3.31 -2.21
C PRO A 3 22.97 -4.23 -1.10
N THR A 4 22.97 -5.54 -1.35
CA THR A 4 22.81 -6.54 -0.29
C THR A 4 24.15 -6.89 0.33
N ARG A 5 24.14 -7.01 1.65
CA ARG A 5 25.26 -7.43 2.48
C ARG A 5 24.75 -8.40 3.53
N SER A 6 25.58 -9.32 3.95
CA SER A 6 25.34 -10.14 5.13
C SER A 6 26.07 -9.51 6.32
N LEU A 7 25.36 -9.42 7.45
CA LEU A 7 25.90 -8.88 8.69
C LEU A 7 25.24 -9.55 9.88
N ASN A 8 26.02 -10.19 10.73
CA ASN A 8 25.51 -10.85 11.92
C ASN A 8 25.47 -9.90 13.13
N LEU A 9 24.33 -9.24 13.33
CA LEU A 9 24.12 -8.28 14.43
C LEU A 9 24.11 -8.93 15.84
N ARG A 10 24.13 -10.26 15.95
CA ARG A 10 24.24 -10.96 17.23
C ARG A 10 25.69 -11.01 17.75
N GLN A 11 26.67 -10.74 16.89
CA GLN A 11 28.08 -10.72 17.27
C GLN A 11 28.52 -9.28 17.58
N PRO A 12 29.36 -9.04 18.61
CA PRO A 12 29.89 -7.71 18.91
C PRO A 12 30.60 -7.07 17.72
N GLU A 13 31.42 -7.81 16.96
CA GLU A 13 32.08 -7.29 15.75
C GLU A 13 31.08 -6.86 14.67
N GLY A 14 29.96 -7.58 14.53
CA GLY A 14 28.89 -7.21 13.61
C GLY A 14 28.16 -5.93 14.05
N GLN A 15 27.99 -5.73 15.35
CA GLN A 15 27.40 -4.49 15.90
C GLN A 15 28.34 -3.29 15.68
N GLU A 16 29.65 -3.46 15.85
CA GLU A 16 30.64 -2.42 15.55
C GLU A 16 30.61 -2.03 14.06
N LEU A 17 30.55 -3.02 13.17
CA LEU A 17 30.38 -2.76 11.73
C LEU A 17 29.07 -2.04 11.42
N ALA A 18 27.98 -2.39 12.11
CA ALA A 18 26.70 -1.69 11.95
C ALA A 18 26.81 -0.21 12.34
N ARG A 19 27.51 0.11 13.45
CA ARG A 19 27.76 1.50 13.87
C ARG A 19 28.60 2.26 12.84
N LYS A 20 29.63 1.63 12.27
CA LYS A 20 30.43 2.22 11.17
C LYS A 20 29.56 2.51 9.95
N LEU A 21 28.67 1.59 9.56
CA LEU A 21 27.73 1.82 8.47
C LEU A 21 26.76 2.96 8.77
N VAL A 22 26.26 3.05 10.00
CA VAL A 22 25.37 4.12 10.44
C VAL A 22 26.07 5.49 10.41
N SER A 23 27.37 5.55 10.67
CA SER A 23 28.15 6.81 10.63
C SER A 23 28.16 7.50 9.26
N VAL A 24 27.89 6.76 8.19
CA VAL A 24 27.84 7.27 6.81
C VAL A 24 26.45 7.18 6.17
N ALA A 25 25.43 6.79 6.92
CA ALA A 25 24.07 6.64 6.43
C ALA A 25 23.18 7.82 6.83
N ASP A 26 22.19 8.15 6.00
CA ASP A 26 21.15 9.13 6.36
C ASP A 26 20.02 8.51 7.20
N ALA A 27 19.70 7.24 6.95
CA ALA A 27 18.61 6.56 7.62
C ALA A 27 18.93 5.09 7.91
N TRP A 28 18.36 4.57 9.00
CA TRP A 28 18.33 3.15 9.36
C TRP A 28 16.88 2.70 9.44
N VAL A 29 16.50 1.66 8.69
CA VAL A 29 15.15 1.12 8.68
C VAL A 29 15.16 -0.31 9.20
N GLU A 30 14.31 -0.62 10.17
CA GLU A 30 14.19 -1.96 10.74
C GLU A 30 12.76 -2.30 11.14
N ASN A 31 12.46 -3.59 11.20
CA ASN A 31 11.16 -4.12 11.58
C ASN A 31 11.24 -5.28 12.59
N TYR A 32 12.23 -5.26 13.48
CA TYR A 32 12.37 -6.25 14.54
C TYR A 32 11.32 -6.05 15.63
N SER A 33 11.10 -7.10 16.43
CA SER A 33 10.28 -6.98 17.64
C SER A 33 10.86 -5.91 18.58
N PRO A 34 10.02 -5.10 19.25
CA PRO A 34 10.48 -4.06 20.17
C PRO A 34 11.53 -4.57 21.18
N GLY A 35 12.56 -3.76 21.43
CA GLY A 35 13.67 -4.11 22.33
C GLY A 35 14.77 -4.98 21.70
N THR A 36 14.61 -5.48 20.48
CA THR A 36 15.65 -6.32 19.84
C THR A 36 16.91 -5.52 19.52
N MET A 37 16.76 -4.33 18.96
CA MET A 37 17.90 -3.48 18.61
C MET A 37 18.63 -2.98 19.87
N GLU A 38 17.91 -2.67 20.94
CA GLU A 38 18.47 -2.31 22.25
C GLU A 38 19.31 -3.44 22.84
N LYS A 39 18.85 -4.70 22.74
CA LYS A 39 19.64 -5.88 23.18
C LYS A 39 20.96 -6.03 22.43
N TRP A 40 21.06 -5.50 21.22
CA TRP A 40 22.28 -5.49 20.42
C TRP A 40 23.09 -4.19 20.59
N GLY A 41 22.67 -3.26 21.46
CA GLY A 41 23.30 -1.96 21.62
C GLY A 41 23.23 -1.10 20.34
N LEU A 42 22.19 -1.31 19.54
CA LEU A 42 21.91 -0.61 18.29
C LEU A 42 20.54 0.10 18.39
N GLY A 43 20.11 0.44 19.61
CA GLY A 43 18.93 1.26 19.83
C GLY A 43 19.11 2.67 19.28
N PHE A 44 18.03 3.44 19.22
CA PHE A 44 18.06 4.81 18.71
C PHE A 44 19.14 5.66 19.36
N ASP A 45 19.19 5.68 20.70
CA ASP A 45 20.18 6.46 21.46
C ASP A 45 21.63 6.00 21.19
N ASP A 46 21.84 4.71 20.91
CA ASP A 46 23.18 4.17 20.61
C ASP A 46 23.63 4.52 19.19
N LEU A 47 22.72 4.45 18.22
CA LEU A 47 22.99 4.84 16.85
C LEU A 47 23.20 6.36 16.73
N ALA A 48 22.45 7.16 17.49
CA ALA A 48 22.59 8.61 17.55
C ALA A 48 23.98 9.05 18.04
N LYS A 49 24.63 8.28 18.95
CA LYS A 49 26.03 8.53 19.36
C LYS A 49 27.01 8.36 18.19
N SER A 50 26.73 7.41 17.30
CA SER A 50 27.57 7.10 16.13
C SER A 50 27.31 8.06 14.97
N ASN A 51 26.07 8.55 14.86
CA ASN A 51 25.64 9.52 13.86
C ASN A 51 24.56 10.44 14.44
N PRO A 52 24.90 11.67 14.85
CA PRO A 52 23.93 12.62 15.40
C PRO A 52 22.82 13.01 14.41
N ARG A 53 22.97 12.75 13.12
CA ARG A 53 22.00 13.10 12.06
C ARG A 53 21.10 11.93 11.64
N ILE A 54 21.19 10.78 12.32
CA ILE A 54 20.53 9.55 11.87
C ILE A 54 19.01 9.66 11.99
N ILE A 55 18.32 9.17 10.96
CA ILE A 55 16.88 8.95 10.99
C ILE A 55 16.64 7.44 11.17
N MET A 56 16.10 7.04 12.31
CA MET A 56 15.75 5.64 12.57
C MET A 56 14.26 5.43 12.34
N VAL A 57 13.91 4.60 11.36
CA VAL A 57 12.54 4.13 11.14
C VAL A 57 12.37 2.73 11.69
N ARG A 58 11.38 2.57 12.55
CA ARG A 58 10.99 1.29 13.15
C ARG A 58 9.59 0.93 12.72
N VAL A 59 9.42 -0.31 12.30
CA VAL A 59 8.10 -0.86 11.98
C VAL A 59 7.81 -2.04 12.88
N SER A 60 6.78 -1.96 13.72
CA SER A 60 6.32 -3.09 14.53
C SER A 60 4.82 -3.31 14.39
N GLY A 61 4.30 -4.37 15.03
CA GLY A 61 2.87 -4.67 14.99
C GLY A 61 1.99 -3.62 15.65
N TYR A 62 2.40 -3.17 16.83
CA TYR A 62 1.61 -2.37 17.77
C TYR A 62 2.32 -1.11 18.25
N GLY A 63 3.48 -0.77 17.66
CA GLY A 63 4.33 0.36 18.07
C GLY A 63 5.43 -0.07 19.04
N GLN A 64 6.37 0.83 19.34
CA GLN A 64 7.41 0.60 20.35
C GLN A 64 6.89 0.81 21.79
N THR A 65 5.65 1.30 21.96
CA THR A 65 5.02 1.62 23.24
C THR A 65 3.60 1.03 23.35
N GLY A 66 2.96 1.22 24.51
CA GLY A 66 1.60 0.74 24.76
C GLY A 66 1.52 -0.71 25.27
N PRO A 67 0.32 -1.15 25.71
CA PRO A 67 0.13 -2.43 26.39
C PRO A 67 0.33 -3.65 25.46
N TYR A 68 0.31 -3.45 24.15
CA TYR A 68 0.42 -4.51 23.16
C TYR A 68 1.77 -4.52 22.42
N ARG A 69 2.74 -3.68 22.82
CA ARG A 69 4.05 -3.56 22.16
C ARG A 69 4.77 -4.90 21.95
N ASP A 70 4.65 -5.81 22.91
CA ASP A 70 5.37 -7.10 22.88
C ASP A 70 4.59 -8.20 22.12
N ARG A 71 3.43 -7.89 21.53
CA ARG A 71 2.66 -8.84 20.73
C ARG A 71 3.23 -8.96 19.33
N THR A 72 3.32 -10.19 18.84
CA THR A 72 3.66 -10.47 17.44
C THR A 72 2.50 -10.06 16.53
N SER A 73 2.83 -9.48 15.39
CA SER A 73 1.86 -9.10 14.36
C SER A 73 2.43 -9.36 12.97
N TYR A 74 1.50 -9.51 12.04
CA TYR A 74 1.72 -9.55 10.59
C TYR A 74 0.65 -8.68 9.96
N ASP A 75 0.80 -8.37 8.67
CA ASP A 75 -0.15 -7.60 7.87
C ASP A 75 -1.62 -7.80 8.27
N ARG A 76 -2.13 -9.03 8.15
CA ARG A 76 -3.53 -9.36 8.41
C ARG A 76 -3.98 -9.12 9.85
N ILE A 77 -3.07 -9.26 10.83
CA ILE A 77 -3.34 -8.90 12.23
C ILE A 77 -3.45 -7.39 12.36
N GLY A 78 -2.54 -6.63 11.73
CA GLY A 78 -2.63 -5.18 11.63
C GLY A 78 -3.96 -4.72 11.00
N GLN A 79 -4.40 -5.37 9.92
CA GLN A 79 -5.70 -5.12 9.29
C GLN A 79 -6.88 -5.37 10.23
N ALA A 80 -6.82 -6.44 11.04
CA ALA A 80 -7.85 -6.80 12.00
C ALA A 80 -7.93 -5.78 13.15
N VAL A 81 -6.78 -5.47 13.77
CA VAL A 81 -6.68 -4.53 14.89
C VAL A 81 -7.01 -3.10 14.46
N GLY A 82 -6.61 -2.71 13.24
CA GLY A 82 -6.92 -1.41 12.66
C GLY A 82 -8.39 -1.25 12.21
N GLY A 83 -9.23 -2.28 12.38
CA GLY A 83 -10.67 -2.24 12.11
C GLY A 83 -11.09 -2.46 10.65
N MET A 84 -10.14 -2.59 9.71
CA MET A 84 -10.44 -2.72 8.29
C MET A 84 -11.22 -4.00 7.97
N LEU A 85 -10.88 -5.12 8.61
CA LEU A 85 -11.58 -6.38 8.36
C LEU A 85 -13.04 -6.31 8.80
N TYR A 86 -13.34 -5.62 9.92
CA TYR A 86 -14.69 -5.57 10.49
C TYR A 86 -15.73 -5.07 9.49
N VAL A 87 -15.37 -4.05 8.70
CA VAL A 87 -16.23 -3.39 7.71
C VAL A 87 -16.14 -3.98 6.29
N THR A 88 -15.31 -5.01 6.09
CA THR A 88 -15.04 -5.58 4.76
C THR A 88 -15.79 -6.90 4.56
N GLY A 89 -16.50 -7.04 3.44
CA GLY A 89 -17.20 -8.26 3.03
C GLY A 89 -18.72 -8.12 3.04
N GLU A 90 -19.40 -9.24 2.83
CA GLU A 90 -20.87 -9.31 2.83
C GLU A 90 -21.45 -9.25 4.25
N PRO A 91 -22.64 -8.66 4.44
CA PRO A 91 -23.28 -8.55 5.76
C PRO A 91 -23.54 -9.91 6.41
N ASP A 92 -23.92 -10.91 5.62
CA ASP A 92 -24.32 -12.26 6.03
C ASP A 92 -23.13 -13.25 6.13
N ARG A 93 -21.90 -12.76 5.90
CA ARG A 93 -20.67 -13.56 5.94
C ARG A 93 -19.70 -13.06 7.02
N PRO A 94 -18.77 -13.93 7.46
CA PRO A 94 -17.65 -13.50 8.29
C PRO A 94 -16.86 -12.35 7.64
N PRO A 95 -16.22 -11.48 8.44
CA PRO A 95 -15.29 -10.46 7.94
C PRO A 95 -14.34 -10.99 6.88
N ALA A 96 -14.34 -10.35 5.72
CA ALA A 96 -13.43 -10.64 4.63
C ALA A 96 -12.14 -9.83 4.80
N HIS A 97 -11.09 -10.23 4.08
CA HIS A 97 -9.86 -9.46 3.98
C HIS A 97 -9.51 -9.27 2.51
N PRO A 98 -8.92 -8.12 2.14
CA PRO A 98 -8.35 -7.92 0.81
C PRO A 98 -7.31 -9.00 0.50
N GLY A 99 -7.26 -9.45 -0.76
CA GLY A 99 -6.33 -10.49 -1.23
C GLY A 99 -4.86 -10.04 -1.33
N TYR A 100 -4.48 -8.91 -0.72
CA TYR A 100 -3.16 -8.30 -0.78
C TYR A 100 -2.73 -7.78 0.58
N MET A 101 -1.42 -7.59 0.77
CA MET A 101 -0.79 -7.18 2.03
C MET A 101 -0.87 -5.66 2.25
N LEU A 102 -2.08 -5.12 2.37
CA LEU A 102 -2.31 -3.67 2.40
C LEU A 102 -1.65 -2.97 3.59
N GLY A 103 -1.70 -3.57 4.78
CA GLY A 103 -1.06 -3.00 5.97
C GLY A 103 0.43 -2.82 5.76
N ASP A 104 1.13 -3.85 5.26
CA ASP A 104 2.57 -3.78 4.99
C ASP A 104 2.92 -2.67 3.98
N TYR A 105 2.19 -2.59 2.87
CA TYR A 105 2.45 -1.55 1.85
C TYR A 105 2.11 -0.14 2.33
N ILE A 106 1.02 0.04 3.08
CA ILE A 106 0.64 1.34 3.65
C ILE A 106 1.72 1.79 4.65
N THR A 107 2.12 0.91 5.57
CA THR A 107 3.16 1.23 6.57
C THR A 107 4.50 1.51 5.91
N GLY A 108 4.90 0.72 4.90
CA GLY A 108 6.11 0.98 4.13
C GLY A 108 6.10 2.36 3.44
N THR A 109 4.94 2.77 2.92
CA THR A 109 4.76 4.11 2.32
C THR A 109 4.88 5.22 3.36
N PHE A 110 4.30 5.05 4.55
CA PHE A 110 4.51 5.98 5.67
C PHE A 110 5.98 6.03 6.12
N GLY A 111 6.69 4.90 6.09
CA GLY A 111 8.13 4.82 6.38
C GLY A 111 8.93 5.68 5.41
N ALA A 112 8.71 5.49 4.10
CA ALA A 112 9.35 6.29 3.06
C ALA A 112 9.01 7.79 3.20
N LEU A 113 7.74 8.14 3.41
CA LEU A 113 7.31 9.53 3.61
C LEU A 113 7.97 10.15 4.85
N SER A 114 8.12 9.39 5.93
CA SER A 114 8.74 9.85 7.17
C SER A 114 10.22 10.13 6.97
N ILE A 115 10.94 9.27 6.23
CA ILE A 115 12.35 9.52 5.86
C ILE A 115 12.46 10.80 5.03
N LEU A 116 11.63 10.95 3.99
CA LEU A 116 11.65 12.15 3.16
C LEU A 116 11.36 13.42 3.97
N SER A 117 10.39 13.36 4.88
CA SER A 117 10.01 14.48 5.75
C SER A 117 11.12 14.83 6.74
N ALA A 118 11.77 13.82 7.33
CA ALA A 118 12.85 13.99 8.28
C ALA A 118 14.13 14.53 7.61
N VAL A 119 14.49 14.01 6.43
CA VAL A 119 15.59 14.56 5.61
C VAL A 119 15.29 16.01 5.22
N TYR A 120 14.08 16.29 4.74
CA TYR A 120 13.67 17.65 4.39
C TYR A 120 13.75 18.59 5.61
N HIS A 121 13.25 18.17 6.77
CA HIS A 121 13.33 18.95 8.01
C HIS A 121 14.77 19.25 8.39
N ARG A 122 15.63 18.22 8.44
CA ARG A 122 17.05 18.31 8.76
C ARG A 122 17.77 19.32 7.86
N ASP A 123 17.57 19.19 6.54
CA ASP A 123 18.26 20.00 5.54
C ASP A 123 17.71 21.44 5.51
N HIS A 124 16.38 21.62 5.66
CA HIS A 124 15.73 22.94 5.66
C HIS A 124 16.04 23.74 6.93
N MET A 125 16.00 23.10 8.10
CA MET A 125 16.30 23.74 9.38
C MET A 125 17.80 23.86 9.65
N ALA A 126 18.64 23.26 8.80
CA ALA A 126 20.08 23.13 8.99
C ALA A 126 20.43 22.55 10.38
N CYS A 127 19.60 21.63 10.90
CA CYS A 127 19.81 20.96 12.17
C CYS A 127 20.42 19.57 11.97
N ASN A 128 21.12 19.07 12.99
CA ASN A 128 21.70 17.74 13.02
C ASN A 128 21.07 16.92 14.15
N GLU A 129 19.75 17.05 14.32
CA GLU A 129 19.03 16.32 15.36
C GLU A 129 18.68 14.92 14.85
N PRO A 130 18.97 13.85 15.62
CA PRO A 130 18.59 12.51 15.23
C PRO A 130 17.07 12.36 15.39
N GLN A 131 16.44 11.55 14.54
CA GLN A 131 14.99 11.41 14.56
C GLN A 131 14.58 9.95 14.63
N LEU A 132 13.70 9.62 15.59
CA LEU A 132 13.07 8.32 15.69
C LEU A 132 11.66 8.39 15.09
N VAL A 133 11.38 7.48 14.16
CA VAL A 133 10.06 7.26 13.57
C VAL A 133 9.56 5.90 14.04
N ASP A 134 8.54 5.90 14.90
CA ASP A 134 7.84 4.70 15.35
C ASP A 134 6.56 4.51 14.53
N LEU A 135 6.53 3.45 13.72
CA LEU A 135 5.36 3.07 12.94
C LEU A 135 4.82 1.74 13.42
N SER A 136 3.51 1.68 13.62
CA SER A 136 2.82 0.41 13.81
C SER A 136 1.95 0.04 12.60
N LEU A 137 1.87 -1.26 12.33
CA LEU A 137 1.03 -1.79 11.26
C LEU A 137 -0.45 -1.40 11.46
N TYR A 138 -0.97 -1.52 12.69
CA TYR A 138 -2.39 -1.25 12.94
C TYR A 138 -2.72 0.24 12.85
N GLU A 139 -1.86 1.15 13.31
CA GLU A 139 -2.10 2.60 13.20
C GLU A 139 -2.10 3.05 11.75
N SER A 140 -1.23 2.45 10.93
CA SER A 140 -1.16 2.73 9.50
C SER A 140 -2.49 2.37 8.80
N VAL A 141 -3.05 1.20 9.11
CA VAL A 141 -4.37 0.81 8.61
C VAL A 141 -5.47 1.71 9.18
N PHE A 142 -5.46 1.94 10.50
CA PHE A 142 -6.45 2.78 11.18
C PHE A 142 -6.47 4.20 10.61
N ARG A 143 -5.32 4.76 10.24
CA ARG A 143 -5.24 6.09 9.62
C ARG A 143 -6.03 6.18 8.31
N TYR A 144 -6.13 5.09 7.57
CA TYR A 144 -6.91 4.96 6.32
C TYR A 144 -8.37 4.54 6.55
N SER A 145 -8.82 4.40 7.80
CA SER A 145 -10.23 4.11 8.14
C SER A 145 -11.23 5.20 7.73
N GLY A 146 -10.73 6.33 7.22
CA GLY A 146 -11.54 7.43 6.71
C GLY A 146 -12.38 8.05 7.82
N GLN A 147 -13.70 8.02 7.65
CA GLN A 147 -14.65 8.69 8.55
C GLN A 147 -15.13 7.79 9.71
N LEU A 148 -14.58 6.58 9.89
CA LEU A 148 -15.06 5.68 10.94
C LEU A 148 -14.95 6.29 12.35
N ALA A 149 -13.80 6.88 12.69
CA ALA A 149 -13.60 7.53 13.98
C ALA A 149 -14.55 8.73 14.23
N PRO A 150 -14.64 9.74 13.35
CA PRO A 150 -15.55 10.86 13.57
C PRO A 150 -17.03 10.44 13.54
N GLU A 151 -17.44 9.49 12.69
CA GLU A 151 -18.83 9.01 12.64
C GLU A 151 -19.26 8.36 13.96
N TYR A 152 -18.45 7.44 14.48
CA TYR A 152 -18.72 6.79 15.76
C TYR A 152 -18.69 7.82 16.91
N SER A 153 -17.72 8.73 16.92
CA SER A 153 -17.62 9.74 17.97
C SER A 153 -18.81 10.70 18.00
N GLN A 154 -19.44 10.99 16.86
CA GLN A 154 -20.55 11.94 16.78
C GLN A 154 -21.92 11.28 16.98
N THR A 155 -22.10 10.06 16.46
CA THR A 155 -23.43 9.43 16.39
C THR A 155 -23.54 8.13 17.18
N GLY A 156 -22.42 7.55 17.61
CA GLY A 156 -22.36 6.19 18.18
C GLY A 156 -22.61 5.08 17.16
N TYR A 157 -22.78 5.42 15.87
CA TYR A 157 -23.04 4.44 14.83
C TYR A 157 -21.79 3.58 14.57
N VAL A 158 -21.97 2.27 14.69
CA VAL A 158 -20.97 1.26 14.36
C VAL A 158 -21.20 0.84 12.92
N ARG A 159 -20.28 1.19 12.03
CA ARG A 159 -20.41 0.83 10.63
C ARG A 159 -20.24 -0.67 10.43
N GLU A 160 -21.22 -1.28 9.79
CA GLU A 160 -21.25 -2.71 9.49
C GLU A 160 -20.76 -3.02 8.07
N ARG A 161 -20.53 -4.31 7.80
CA ARG A 161 -20.31 -4.81 6.44
C ARG A 161 -21.54 -4.57 5.58
N ALA A 162 -21.31 -4.10 4.37
CA ALA A 162 -22.37 -3.74 3.41
C ALA A 162 -22.14 -4.34 2.01
N GLY A 163 -21.23 -5.32 1.87
CA GLY A 163 -20.87 -5.89 0.58
C GLY A 163 -20.23 -4.85 -0.33
N THR A 164 -20.77 -4.70 -1.54
CA THR A 164 -20.31 -3.75 -2.55
C THR A 164 -21.05 -2.42 -2.51
N VAL A 165 -22.25 -2.38 -1.92
CA VAL A 165 -23.07 -1.18 -1.81
C VAL A 165 -22.43 -0.17 -0.86
N ARG A 166 -22.43 1.11 -1.24
CA ARG A 166 -22.00 2.23 -0.38
C ARG A 166 -23.09 3.29 -0.36
N THR A 167 -23.53 3.67 0.84
CA THR A 167 -24.67 4.58 1.04
C THR A 167 -24.46 5.96 0.43
N TRP A 168 -23.20 6.40 0.30
CA TRP A 168 -22.83 7.69 -0.30
C TRP A 168 -22.59 7.64 -1.82
N SER A 169 -22.82 6.50 -2.48
CA SER A 169 -22.45 6.33 -3.89
C SER A 169 -23.53 5.71 -4.79
N ILE A 170 -24.79 6.14 -4.66
CA ILE A 170 -25.92 5.52 -5.39
C ILE A 170 -26.44 6.40 -6.55
N PRO A 171 -26.58 5.88 -7.78
CA PRO A 171 -26.25 4.51 -8.19
C PRO A 171 -24.74 4.30 -8.34
N GLY A 172 -24.27 3.16 -7.82
CA GLY A 172 -22.88 2.78 -7.87
C GLY A 172 -22.67 1.37 -7.32
N ASP A 173 -22.38 0.43 -8.20
CA ASP A 173 -22.09 -0.97 -7.86
C ASP A 173 -21.39 -1.68 -9.03
N GLN A 174 -21.00 -2.92 -8.80
CA GLN A 174 -20.46 -3.84 -9.78
C GLN A 174 -21.57 -4.73 -10.37
N PHE A 175 -21.60 -4.81 -11.70
CA PHE A 175 -22.59 -5.54 -12.48
C PHE A 175 -21.89 -6.51 -13.43
N GLN A 176 -22.44 -7.72 -13.58
CA GLN A 176 -21.88 -8.72 -14.48
C GLN A 176 -22.55 -8.62 -15.86
N SER A 177 -21.74 -8.53 -16.91
CA SER A 177 -22.18 -8.54 -18.31
C SER A 177 -22.55 -9.95 -18.78
N ARG A 178 -23.15 -10.03 -19.97
CA ARG A 178 -23.56 -11.28 -20.62
C ARG A 178 -22.41 -12.28 -20.79
N ASP A 179 -21.23 -11.78 -21.14
CA ASP A 179 -19.99 -12.54 -21.33
C ASP A 179 -19.24 -12.81 -20.01
N GLY A 180 -19.87 -12.55 -18.86
CA GLY A 180 -19.37 -12.93 -17.54
C GLY A 180 -18.31 -11.99 -16.94
N LYS A 181 -17.96 -10.90 -17.63
CA LYS A 181 -17.05 -9.86 -17.13
C LYS A 181 -17.77 -8.93 -16.16
N TRP A 182 -17.03 -8.33 -15.23
CA TRP A 182 -17.58 -7.43 -14.24
C TRP A 182 -17.26 -5.97 -14.58
N VAL A 183 -18.24 -5.09 -14.39
CA VAL A 183 -18.16 -3.66 -14.66
C VAL A 183 -18.60 -2.88 -13.43
N LEU A 184 -17.72 -2.05 -12.89
CA LEU A 184 -18.09 -1.05 -11.89
C LEU A 184 -18.66 0.17 -12.62
N ILE A 185 -19.89 0.59 -12.27
CA ILE A 185 -20.52 1.79 -12.83
C ILE A 185 -20.76 2.76 -11.68
N LEU A 186 -20.40 4.04 -11.83
CA LEU A 186 -20.59 5.06 -10.78
C LEU A 186 -21.31 6.29 -11.36
N ALA A 187 -22.48 6.62 -10.82
CA ALA A 187 -23.29 7.76 -11.25
C ALA A 187 -23.66 8.69 -10.08
N LEU A 188 -22.64 9.13 -9.35
CA LEU A 188 -22.75 9.70 -7.99
C LEU A 188 -23.38 11.10 -7.90
N SER A 189 -23.54 11.80 -9.03
CA SER A 189 -24.13 13.14 -9.06
C SER A 189 -25.42 13.14 -9.88
N PRO A 190 -26.34 14.10 -9.66
CA PRO A 190 -27.59 14.19 -10.43
C PRO A 190 -27.36 14.24 -11.95
N ASN A 191 -26.26 14.86 -12.40
CA ASN A 191 -25.91 14.91 -13.82
C ASN A 191 -25.41 13.57 -14.36
N LEU A 192 -24.65 12.81 -13.55
CA LEU A 192 -24.22 11.47 -13.93
C LEU A 192 -25.39 10.49 -13.92
N TRP A 193 -26.30 10.60 -12.96
CA TRP A 193 -27.53 9.81 -12.93
C TRP A 193 -28.36 10.03 -14.21
N LYS A 194 -28.59 11.29 -14.60
CA LYS A 194 -29.27 11.63 -15.87
C LYS A 194 -28.59 11.02 -17.09
N ARG A 195 -27.25 11.00 -17.12
CA ARG A 195 -26.49 10.39 -18.22
C ARG A 195 -26.65 8.87 -18.23
N LEU A 196 -26.59 8.22 -17.08
CA LEU A 196 -26.79 6.77 -16.97
C LEU A 196 -28.20 6.37 -17.40
N ALA A 197 -29.24 7.06 -16.91
CA ALA A 197 -30.62 6.80 -17.32
C ALA A 197 -30.80 6.91 -18.85
N LYS A 198 -30.20 7.93 -19.48
CA LYS A 198 -30.20 8.07 -20.94
C LYS A 198 -29.39 6.98 -21.66
N ALA A 199 -28.24 6.60 -21.12
CA ALA A 199 -27.40 5.51 -21.63
C ALA A 199 -28.15 4.16 -21.60
N MET A 200 -29.03 3.99 -20.62
CA MET A 200 -29.90 2.82 -20.49
C MET A 200 -31.17 2.90 -21.34
N GLU A 201 -31.36 3.98 -22.10
CA GLU A 201 -32.59 4.26 -22.87
C GLU A 201 -33.85 4.35 -21.99
N GLN A 202 -33.68 4.72 -20.72
CA GLN A 202 -34.73 4.84 -19.70
C GLN A 202 -34.69 6.22 -19.02
N PRO A 203 -34.81 7.34 -19.77
CA PRO A 203 -34.70 8.68 -19.22
C PRO A 203 -35.77 9.03 -18.17
N GLU A 204 -36.92 8.35 -18.20
CA GLU A 204 -38.02 8.51 -17.25
C GLU A 204 -37.67 8.14 -15.81
N LEU A 205 -36.66 7.29 -15.59
CA LEU A 205 -36.17 6.93 -14.26
C LEU A 205 -35.68 8.15 -13.47
N VAL A 206 -35.23 9.21 -14.15
CA VAL A 206 -34.78 10.45 -13.49
C VAL A 206 -35.95 11.16 -12.78
N SER A 207 -37.16 11.05 -13.34
CA SER A 207 -38.37 11.67 -12.81
C SER A 207 -39.23 10.72 -11.96
N ASP A 208 -38.86 9.44 -11.89
CA ASP A 208 -39.52 8.47 -11.02
C ASP A 208 -39.32 8.89 -9.55
N PRO A 209 -40.38 9.06 -8.75
CA PRO A 209 -40.27 9.43 -7.35
C PRO A 209 -39.35 8.51 -6.52
N ARG A 210 -39.20 7.24 -6.92
CA ARG A 210 -38.32 6.27 -6.25
C ARG A 210 -36.84 6.55 -6.47
N PHE A 211 -36.48 7.28 -7.54
CA PHE A 211 -35.09 7.49 -7.95
C PHE A 211 -34.71 8.97 -8.17
N ALA A 212 -35.62 9.89 -7.86
CA ALA A 212 -35.48 11.32 -8.15
C ALA A 212 -34.31 11.97 -7.38
N ASP A 213 -34.11 11.61 -6.12
CA ASP A 213 -33.10 12.17 -5.23
C ASP A 213 -32.23 11.09 -4.55
N PRO A 214 -31.10 11.46 -3.92
CA PRO A 214 -30.19 10.50 -3.30
C PRO A 214 -30.82 9.64 -2.20
N GLU A 215 -31.68 10.22 -1.36
CA GLU A 215 -32.37 9.54 -0.27
C GLU A 215 -33.32 8.48 -0.80
N ALA A 216 -34.18 8.84 -1.78
CA ALA A 216 -35.08 7.89 -2.43
C ALA A 216 -34.30 6.76 -3.12
N ARG A 217 -33.21 7.07 -3.82
CA ARG A 217 -32.35 6.03 -4.44
C ARG A 217 -31.72 5.10 -3.42
N LEU A 218 -31.42 5.57 -2.21
CA LEU A 218 -30.90 4.72 -1.13
C LEU A 218 -31.98 3.79 -0.58
N GLU A 219 -33.19 4.30 -0.37
CA GLU A 219 -34.34 3.49 0.09
C GLU A 219 -34.72 2.40 -0.94
N HIS A 220 -34.57 2.72 -2.24
CA HIS A 220 -34.90 1.83 -3.36
C HIS A 220 -33.67 1.25 -4.06
N VAL A 221 -32.54 1.10 -3.35
CA VAL A 221 -31.25 0.73 -3.94
C VAL A 221 -31.27 -0.60 -4.68
N GLU A 222 -31.89 -1.63 -4.10
CA GLU A 222 -31.95 -2.97 -4.71
C GLU A 222 -32.76 -2.95 -6.01
N GLU A 223 -33.85 -2.19 -6.05
CA GLU A 223 -34.67 -2.05 -7.26
C GLU A 223 -33.90 -1.30 -8.35
N LEU A 224 -33.27 -0.17 -8.00
CA LEU A 224 -32.46 0.61 -8.94
C LEU A 224 -31.28 -0.20 -9.48
N HIS A 225 -30.56 -0.91 -8.62
CA HIS A 225 -29.45 -1.76 -9.01
C HIS A 225 -29.93 -2.97 -9.81
N GLY A 226 -31.12 -3.50 -9.54
CA GLY A 226 -31.77 -4.53 -10.36
C GLY A 226 -31.97 -4.09 -11.80
N ILE A 227 -32.47 -2.87 -12.02
CA ILE A 227 -32.64 -2.28 -13.37
C ILE A 227 -31.28 -2.16 -14.08
N ILE A 228 -30.27 -1.62 -13.41
CA ILE A 228 -28.92 -1.48 -13.99
C ILE A 228 -28.31 -2.86 -14.28
N ARG A 229 -28.50 -3.82 -13.36
CA ARG A 229 -28.01 -5.20 -13.48
C ARG A 229 -28.61 -5.89 -14.71
N GLU A 230 -29.91 -5.76 -14.93
CA GLU A 230 -30.58 -6.30 -16.12
C GLU A 230 -30.07 -5.63 -17.41
N TRP A 231 -29.88 -4.31 -17.39
CA TRP A 231 -29.34 -3.59 -18.55
C TRP A 231 -27.92 -4.06 -18.91
N VAL A 232 -27.05 -4.27 -17.92
CA VAL A 232 -25.68 -4.78 -18.12
C VAL A 232 -25.68 -6.25 -18.55
N ALA A 233 -26.48 -7.11 -17.91
CA ALA A 233 -26.49 -8.55 -18.14
C ALA A 233 -26.95 -8.95 -19.55
N ASN A 234 -27.68 -8.07 -20.25
CA ASN A 234 -28.13 -8.29 -21.62
C ASN A 234 -27.08 -7.94 -22.71
N ARG A 235 -25.90 -7.43 -22.31
CA ARG A 235 -24.86 -6.92 -23.22
C ARG A 235 -23.50 -7.50 -22.87
N ASP A 236 -22.63 -7.64 -23.87
CA ASP A 236 -21.23 -7.96 -23.60
C ASP A 236 -20.51 -6.73 -23.03
N ALA A 237 -19.48 -6.93 -22.22
CA ALA A 237 -18.80 -5.84 -21.54
C ALA A 237 -18.28 -4.75 -22.48
N ALA A 238 -17.77 -5.12 -23.66
CA ALA A 238 -17.28 -4.16 -24.66
C ALA A 238 -18.39 -3.21 -25.17
N GLU A 239 -19.62 -3.70 -25.30
CA GLU A 239 -20.77 -2.88 -25.68
C GLU A 239 -21.15 -1.92 -24.55
N VAL A 240 -21.19 -2.43 -23.31
CA VAL A 240 -21.44 -1.62 -22.10
C VAL A 240 -20.42 -0.48 -22.00
N TYR A 241 -19.13 -0.78 -22.18
CA TYR A 241 -18.06 0.23 -22.14
C TYR A 241 -18.25 1.31 -23.20
N ARG A 242 -18.56 0.90 -24.44
CA ARG A 242 -18.79 1.84 -25.54
C ARG A 242 -19.94 2.80 -25.23
N ILE A 243 -21.08 2.28 -24.76
CA ILE A 243 -22.26 3.09 -24.45
C ILE A 243 -21.97 4.04 -23.28
N LEU A 244 -21.38 3.55 -22.19
CA LEU A 244 -21.06 4.37 -21.03
C LEU A 244 -20.04 5.47 -21.37
N SER A 245 -19.04 5.16 -22.21
CA SER A 245 -18.09 6.16 -22.74
C SER A 245 -18.77 7.24 -23.57
N GLU A 246 -19.68 6.86 -24.48
CA GLU A 246 -20.44 7.78 -25.34
C GLU A 246 -21.23 8.80 -24.50
N TRP A 247 -21.88 8.31 -23.44
CA TRP A 247 -22.66 9.14 -22.52
C TRP A 247 -21.82 9.80 -21.41
N ARG A 248 -20.49 9.58 -21.38
CA ARG A 248 -19.57 10.09 -20.36
C ARG A 248 -20.03 9.73 -18.94
N VAL A 249 -20.46 8.48 -18.76
CA VAL A 249 -20.74 7.87 -17.46
C VAL A 249 -19.44 7.22 -16.96
N PRO A 250 -18.97 7.52 -15.74
CA PRO A 250 -17.82 6.83 -15.17
C PRO A 250 -18.07 5.34 -14.98
N PHE A 251 -17.14 4.53 -15.48
CA PHE A 251 -17.10 3.09 -15.25
C PHE A 251 -15.66 2.59 -15.24
N GLY A 252 -15.48 1.36 -14.76
CA GLY A 252 -14.20 0.65 -14.87
C GLY A 252 -14.42 -0.87 -14.96
N PRO A 253 -13.62 -1.59 -15.75
CA PRO A 253 -13.60 -3.04 -15.71
C PRO A 253 -13.03 -3.54 -14.37
N ILE A 254 -13.55 -4.65 -13.84
CA ILE A 254 -12.93 -5.34 -12.71
C ILE A 254 -11.94 -6.36 -13.28
N ASN A 255 -10.71 -5.89 -13.48
CA ASN A 255 -9.67 -6.65 -14.17
C ASN A 255 -9.07 -7.76 -13.28
N SER A 256 -8.88 -8.94 -13.87
CA SER A 256 -7.91 -9.93 -13.38
C SER A 256 -6.48 -9.52 -13.73
N ILE A 257 -5.48 -10.23 -13.21
CA ILE A 257 -4.09 -9.98 -13.60
C ILE A 257 -3.84 -10.27 -15.09
N ALA A 258 -4.56 -11.23 -15.69
CA ALA A 258 -4.47 -11.49 -17.12
C ALA A 258 -5.02 -10.31 -17.94
N ASP A 259 -6.17 -9.77 -17.55
CA ASP A 259 -6.73 -8.58 -18.19
C ASP A 259 -5.76 -7.39 -18.11
N ILE A 260 -5.07 -7.19 -16.97
CA ILE A 260 -4.05 -6.14 -16.80
C ILE A 260 -2.86 -6.32 -17.75
N PHE A 261 -2.37 -7.54 -17.94
CA PHE A 261 -1.24 -7.81 -18.84
C PHE A 261 -1.60 -7.55 -20.31
N ASP A 262 -2.87 -7.76 -20.68
CA ASP A 262 -3.37 -7.53 -22.03
C ASP A 262 -3.84 -6.07 -22.26
N ASP A 263 -3.97 -5.28 -21.20
CA ASP A 263 -4.59 -3.95 -21.25
C ASP A 263 -3.69 -2.90 -21.97
N PRO A 264 -4.21 -2.22 -23.01
CA PRO A 264 -3.43 -1.24 -23.77
C PRO A 264 -3.09 0.03 -22.97
N HIS A 265 -3.89 0.40 -21.98
CA HIS A 265 -3.61 1.52 -21.09
C HIS A 265 -2.44 1.21 -20.16
N TYR A 266 -2.42 0.03 -19.51
CA TYR A 266 -1.28 -0.40 -18.70
C TYR A 266 0.02 -0.46 -19.52
N ARG A 267 -0.06 -0.94 -20.77
CA ARG A 267 1.08 -0.94 -21.69
C ARG A 267 1.52 0.47 -22.08
N ALA A 268 0.60 1.33 -22.51
CA ALA A 268 0.90 2.71 -22.90
C ALA A 268 1.44 3.54 -21.73
N ARG A 269 1.02 3.19 -20.51
CA ARG A 269 1.51 3.78 -19.28
C ARG A 269 2.74 3.08 -18.74
N GLU A 270 3.27 2.02 -19.34
CA GLU A 270 4.44 1.28 -18.84
C GLU A 270 4.32 0.90 -17.36
N ASP A 271 3.12 0.54 -16.90
CA ASP A 271 2.85 0.22 -15.50
C ASP A 271 3.36 -1.18 -15.10
N LEU A 272 3.77 -1.98 -16.09
CA LEU A 272 4.46 -3.25 -15.93
C LEU A 272 5.89 -3.12 -16.47
N VAL A 273 6.87 -3.55 -15.68
CA VAL A 273 8.28 -3.60 -16.07
C VAL A 273 8.80 -5.02 -16.03
N THR A 274 9.55 -5.41 -17.06
CA THR A 274 10.18 -6.72 -17.13
C THR A 274 11.66 -6.60 -16.84
N VAL A 275 12.17 -7.43 -15.93
CA VAL A 275 13.58 -7.53 -15.56
C VAL A 275 14.11 -8.93 -15.81
N GLU A 276 15.42 -9.05 -16.02
CA GLU A 276 16.10 -10.34 -16.04
C GLU A 276 16.63 -10.63 -14.63
N ASP A 277 16.10 -11.67 -13.99
CA ASP A 277 16.57 -12.13 -12.69
C ASP A 277 17.52 -13.34 -12.85
N PRO A 278 18.68 -13.36 -12.17
CA PRO A 278 19.66 -14.44 -12.35
C PRO A 278 19.18 -15.81 -11.84
N LEU A 279 18.17 -15.86 -10.97
CA LEU A 279 17.67 -17.10 -10.37
C LEU A 279 16.42 -17.64 -11.08
N ILE A 280 15.50 -16.76 -11.46
CA ILE A 280 14.20 -17.15 -12.02
C ILE A 280 14.01 -16.74 -13.49
N GLY A 281 15.00 -16.09 -14.09
CA GLY A 281 14.96 -15.58 -15.46
C GLY A 281 14.09 -14.34 -15.59
N LYS A 282 13.64 -14.09 -16.82
CA LYS A 282 12.78 -12.96 -17.16
C LYS A 282 11.48 -12.95 -16.34
N THR A 283 11.26 -11.88 -15.58
CA THR A 283 10.07 -11.71 -14.72
C THR A 283 9.49 -10.30 -14.85
N THR A 284 8.16 -10.19 -14.78
CA THR A 284 7.43 -8.92 -14.88
C THR A 284 6.85 -8.53 -13.52
N MET A 285 7.04 -7.28 -13.14
CA MET A 285 6.57 -6.71 -11.87
C MET A 285 5.92 -5.34 -12.09
N PRO A 286 5.19 -4.79 -11.11
CA PRO A 286 4.73 -3.41 -11.16
C PRO A 286 5.90 -2.43 -11.34
N ALA A 287 5.73 -1.43 -12.20
CA ALA A 287 6.70 -0.36 -12.37
C ALA A 287 6.76 0.55 -11.13
N VAL A 288 7.83 1.36 -11.05
CA VAL A 288 7.99 2.32 -9.95
C VAL A 288 6.91 3.40 -10.01
N TYR A 289 6.28 3.67 -8.88
CA TYR A 289 5.25 4.70 -8.71
C TYR A 289 5.57 5.57 -7.49
N PRO A 290 5.34 6.90 -7.51
CA PRO A 290 4.77 7.70 -8.60
C PRO A 290 5.76 8.06 -9.71
N ARG A 291 5.22 8.46 -10.88
CA ARG A 291 6.02 9.04 -11.98
C ARG A 291 6.27 10.52 -11.72
N LEU A 292 7.54 10.91 -11.71
CA LEU A 292 7.94 12.31 -11.54
C LEU A 292 8.50 12.85 -12.86
N SER A 293 8.09 14.05 -13.27
CA SER A 293 8.45 14.61 -14.58
C SER A 293 9.96 14.76 -14.81
N HIS A 294 10.73 15.00 -13.74
CA HIS A 294 12.19 15.22 -13.82
C HIS A 294 13.02 14.19 -13.03
N ALA A 295 12.36 13.29 -12.28
CA ALA A 295 13.03 12.37 -11.36
C ALA A 295 12.30 11.03 -11.25
N SER A 296 11.74 10.53 -12.37
CA SER A 296 11.01 9.26 -12.36
C SER A 296 11.94 8.12 -11.93
N GLY A 297 11.48 7.35 -10.95
CA GLY A 297 12.17 6.13 -10.53
C GLY A 297 12.12 5.07 -11.63
N ARG A 298 13.07 4.13 -11.56
CA ARG A 298 13.12 2.95 -12.42
C ARG A 298 13.66 1.76 -11.63
N VAL A 299 13.32 0.56 -12.07
CA VAL A 299 13.96 -0.66 -11.57
C VAL A 299 15.33 -0.77 -12.25
N TYR A 300 16.40 -0.67 -11.47
CA TYR A 300 17.77 -0.65 -12.01
C TYR A 300 18.33 -2.06 -12.20
N HIS A 301 18.07 -2.95 -11.25
CA HIS A 301 18.62 -4.31 -11.19
C HIS A 301 17.58 -5.26 -10.56
N PRO A 302 17.66 -6.58 -10.83
CA PRO A 302 16.91 -7.59 -10.09
C PRO A 302 17.34 -7.65 -8.62
N ALA A 303 16.61 -8.43 -7.82
CA ALA A 303 16.97 -8.66 -6.44
C ALA A 303 18.35 -9.34 -6.36
N PRO A 304 19.29 -8.82 -5.57
CA PRO A 304 20.63 -9.40 -5.50
C PRO A 304 20.68 -10.62 -4.56
N VAL A 305 21.64 -11.51 -4.79
CA VAL A 305 21.85 -12.70 -3.92
C VAL A 305 22.45 -12.30 -2.57
N PRO A 306 22.15 -13.00 -1.46
CA PRO A 306 22.68 -12.64 -0.15
C PRO A 306 24.20 -12.45 -0.15
N GLY A 307 24.67 -11.32 0.40
CA GLY A 307 26.10 -11.01 0.50
C GLY A 307 26.78 -10.59 -0.80
N GLN A 308 26.06 -10.47 -1.93
CA GLN A 308 26.62 -10.11 -3.24
C GLN A 308 27.50 -8.86 -3.22
N HIS A 309 27.19 -7.87 -2.37
CA HIS A 309 27.91 -6.60 -2.31
C HIS A 309 28.72 -6.45 -1.02
N ASN A 310 29.05 -7.55 -0.32
CA ASN A 310 29.88 -7.49 0.89
C ASN A 310 31.21 -6.75 0.63
N ARG A 311 31.95 -7.13 -0.41
CA ARG A 311 33.24 -6.49 -0.71
C ARG A 311 33.06 -5.00 -1.05
N GLU A 312 32.09 -4.65 -1.88
CA GLU A 312 31.79 -3.25 -2.22
C GLU A 312 31.47 -2.42 -0.96
N VAL A 313 30.60 -2.93 -0.08
CA VAL A 313 30.20 -2.21 1.13
C VAL A 313 31.32 -2.15 2.17
N TYR A 314 32.00 -3.25 2.47
CA TYR A 314 32.97 -3.27 3.55
C TYR A 314 34.34 -2.71 3.13
N ARG A 315 34.79 -2.97 1.90
CA ARG A 315 36.07 -2.43 1.39
C ARG A 315 35.90 -1.03 0.85
N ASP A 316 34.99 -0.83 -0.11
CA ASP A 316 34.97 0.42 -0.89
C ASP A 316 34.28 1.56 -0.12
N LEU A 317 33.23 1.26 0.67
CA LEU A 317 32.54 2.26 1.49
C LEU A 317 33.17 2.44 2.87
N LEU A 318 33.51 1.35 3.59
CA LEU A 318 34.05 1.45 4.95
C LEU A 318 35.59 1.44 5.04
N GLY A 319 36.29 1.20 3.92
CA GLY A 319 37.75 1.22 3.88
C GLY A 319 38.43 0.04 4.57
N LEU A 320 37.74 -1.09 4.78
CA LEU A 320 38.39 -2.28 5.34
C LEU A 320 39.38 -2.89 4.34
N SER A 321 40.47 -3.43 4.84
CA SER A 321 41.42 -4.20 4.03
C SER A 321 40.82 -5.54 3.60
N GLU A 322 41.36 -6.10 2.52
CA GLU A 322 40.95 -7.42 2.03
C GLU A 322 41.14 -8.51 3.09
N ALA A 323 42.23 -8.44 3.86
CA ALA A 323 42.49 -9.35 4.98
C ALA A 323 41.44 -9.24 6.10
N GLU A 324 40.96 -8.03 6.41
CA GLU A 324 39.87 -7.84 7.38
C GLU A 324 38.55 -8.40 6.86
N CYS A 325 38.22 -8.17 5.59
CA CYS A 325 37.03 -8.75 4.96
C CYS A 325 37.07 -10.28 4.98
N ASP A 326 38.19 -10.89 4.60
CA ASP A 326 38.33 -12.35 4.59
C ASP A 326 38.23 -12.93 6.01
N ARG A 327 38.81 -12.25 7.01
CA ARG A 327 38.68 -12.64 8.43
C ARG A 327 37.23 -12.58 8.91
N LEU A 328 36.53 -11.48 8.64
CA LEU A 328 35.13 -11.29 9.03
C LEU A 328 34.21 -12.33 8.35
N HIS A 329 34.51 -12.68 7.11
CA HIS A 329 33.77 -13.69 6.38
C HIS A 329 33.99 -15.09 6.97
N ALA A 330 35.25 -15.46 7.23
CA ALA A 330 35.58 -16.73 7.87
C ALA A 330 34.97 -16.87 9.28
N ALA A 331 34.80 -15.76 10.00
CA ALA A 331 34.14 -15.71 11.32
C ALA A 331 32.60 -15.76 11.25
N GLY A 332 32.01 -15.70 10.04
CA GLY A 332 30.55 -15.61 9.86
C GLY A 332 29.95 -14.29 10.36
N THR A 333 30.77 -13.24 10.47
CA THR A 333 30.32 -11.89 10.78
C THR A 333 29.72 -11.22 9.56
N ILE A 334 30.32 -11.45 8.38
CA ILE A 334 29.84 -10.99 7.06
C ILE A 334 29.71 -12.14 6.07
#